data_AF-A0A1W1W265-F1
#
_entry.id   AF-A0A1W1W265-F1
#
_cell.length_a   1.000
_cell.length_b   1.000
_cell.length_c   1.000
_cell.angle_alpha   90.00
_cell.angle_beta   90.00
_cell.angle_gamma   90.00
#
_symmetry.space_group_name_H-M   'P 1'
#
loop_
_entity.id
_entity.type
_entity.pdbx_description
1 polymer ?
#
loop_
_entity_poly.entity_id
_entity_poly.type
_entity_poly.pdbx_seq_one_letter_code
_entity_poly.pdbx_strand_id
1 'polypeptide(L)'
;MPYCRCTSTRAVSGTPSACRCRVRCAVGVVHGLLHHALGLAQHDALLAPRKYLRELYAHGFIREEGLETGLFTLSREIDSLALTTLHQTTRLAGLARLARGHLLLTKKGSQLLDPAQRPALWSLVLHTFTSRFTWASHDGYPCPMVGQTGWAYSVYLLARFGQQSHPVRFYAVHYQRAFPFVLANFTDAAYRTPLE
;
A
#
# COMPACT_ATOMS: atom_id res chain seq x y z
N MET A 1 12.34 18.63 1.50
CA MET A 1 11.66 17.37 1.87
C MET A 1 11.16 17.52 3.30
N PRO A 2 9.85 17.67 3.56
CA PRO A 2 9.39 17.81 4.93
C PRO A 2 9.09 16.42 5.50
N TYR A 3 9.92 16.01 6.45
CA TYR A 3 9.61 14.95 7.40
C TYR A 3 8.34 15.31 8.17
N CYS A 4 7.38 14.38 8.26
CA CYS A 4 6.27 14.49 9.20
C CYS A 4 6.82 14.49 10.64
N ARG A 5 6.74 15.64 11.32
CA ARG A 5 6.88 15.72 12.78
C ARG A 5 5.56 15.30 13.43
N CYS A 6 5.54 14.15 14.09
CA CYS A 6 4.53 13.88 15.12
C CYS A 6 4.78 14.81 16.29
N THR A 7 4.01 15.89 16.39
CA THR A 7 3.92 16.68 17.63
C THR A 7 2.73 16.16 18.43
N SER A 8 3.03 15.53 19.57
CA SER A 8 2.04 15.20 20.58
C SER A 8 1.51 16.50 21.18
N THR A 9 0.28 16.87 20.84
CA THR A 9 -0.49 17.85 21.60
C THR A 9 -1.62 17.13 22.33
N ARG A 10 -1.60 17.22 23.67
CA ARG A 10 -2.65 16.73 24.56
C ARG A 10 -4.00 17.33 24.16
N ALA A 11 -4.96 16.49 23.78
CA ALA A 11 -6.36 16.87 23.81
C ALA A 11 -6.90 16.66 25.24
N VAL A 12 -7.10 17.77 25.94
CA VAL A 12 -8.02 17.87 27.09
C VAL A 12 -9.44 17.85 26.52
N SER A 13 -10.36 17.23 27.25
CA SER A 13 -11.81 17.08 27.03
C SER A 13 -12.26 15.78 26.37
N GLY A 14 -12.92 14.95 27.19
CA GLY A 14 -13.45 13.65 26.85
C GLY A 14 -14.65 13.72 25.91
N THR A 15 -14.43 13.33 24.66
CA THR A 15 -15.40 12.60 23.84
C THR A 15 -14.62 11.61 22.95
N PRO A 16 -15.04 10.34 22.84
CA PRO A 16 -14.31 9.36 22.03
C PRO A 16 -14.67 9.53 20.55
N SER A 17 -14.06 10.50 19.87
CA SER A 17 -14.17 10.65 18.42
C SER A 17 -13.31 9.60 17.71
N ALA A 18 -13.94 8.45 17.44
CA ALA A 18 -13.71 7.60 16.26
C ALA A 18 -12.27 7.48 15.75
N CYS A 19 -11.40 6.76 16.46
CA CYS A 19 -10.23 6.10 15.86
C CYS A 19 -10.68 4.90 14.99
N ARG A 20 -11.39 5.17 13.89
CA ARG A 20 -11.68 4.20 12.83
C ARG A 20 -10.86 4.57 11.61
N CYS A 21 -9.67 3.98 11.47
CA CYS A 21 -8.97 3.66 10.22
C CYS A 21 -7.47 3.68 10.46
N ARG A 22 -6.82 2.51 10.54
CA ARG A 22 -5.38 2.41 10.24
C ARG A 22 -4.92 1.07 9.68
N VAL A 23 -5.82 0.13 9.36
CA VAL A 23 -5.44 -1.17 8.77
C VAL A 23 -6.29 -1.56 7.56
N ARG A 24 -7.01 -0.61 6.93
CA ARG A 24 -7.70 -0.90 5.66
C ARG A 24 -6.80 -0.76 4.43
N CYS A 25 -5.62 -0.17 4.55
CA CYS A 25 -4.95 0.41 3.38
C CYS A 25 -3.93 -0.45 2.60
N ALA A 26 -3.47 -1.61 3.08
CA ALA A 26 -2.51 -2.40 2.29
C ALA A 26 -3.19 -3.51 1.45
N VAL A 27 -4.09 -4.28 2.07
CA VAL A 27 -4.66 -5.49 1.42
C VAL A 27 -6.03 -5.21 0.77
N GLY A 28 -6.86 -4.38 1.40
CA GLY A 28 -8.18 -4.00 0.87
C GLY A 28 -8.11 -3.03 -0.32
N VAL A 29 -7.11 -2.16 -0.32
CA VAL A 29 -6.84 -1.19 -1.40
C VAL A 29 -6.40 -1.91 -2.67
N VAL A 30 -5.57 -2.96 -2.57
CA VAL A 30 -5.18 -3.76 -3.75
C VAL A 30 -6.36 -4.54 -4.33
N HIS A 31 -7.21 -5.18 -3.51
CA HIS A 31 -8.40 -5.90 -4.03
C HIS A 31 -9.47 -4.95 -4.64
N GLY A 32 -9.72 -3.80 -4.00
CA GLY A 32 -10.69 -2.80 -4.44
C GLY A 32 -10.22 -2.00 -5.65
N LEU A 33 -8.96 -1.54 -5.65
CA LEU A 33 -8.34 -0.91 -6.80
C LEU A 33 -8.31 -1.88 -7.97
N LEU A 34 -7.85 -3.13 -7.81
CA LEU A 34 -7.64 -4.00 -8.95
C LEU A 34 -8.94 -4.36 -9.71
N HIS A 35 -10.07 -4.52 -9.03
CA HIS A 35 -11.34 -4.82 -9.71
C HIS A 35 -11.93 -3.63 -10.47
N HIS A 36 -11.85 -2.43 -9.90
CA HIS A 36 -12.42 -1.24 -10.53
C HIS A 36 -11.42 -0.56 -11.46
N ALA A 37 -10.15 -0.44 -11.05
CA ALA A 37 -9.06 0.10 -11.85
C ALA A 37 -8.80 -0.71 -13.12
N LEU A 38 -8.84 -2.05 -13.05
CA LEU A 38 -8.70 -2.88 -14.25
C LEU A 38 -10.02 -3.03 -15.02
N GLY A 39 -11.19 -2.97 -14.36
CA GLY A 39 -12.49 -2.92 -15.06
C GLY A 39 -12.69 -1.65 -15.89
N LEU A 40 -12.20 -0.51 -15.40
CA LEU A 40 -12.14 0.75 -16.14
C LEU A 40 -11.12 0.72 -17.30
N ALA A 41 -10.15 -0.21 -17.27
CA ALA A 41 -9.17 -0.38 -18.35
C ALA A 41 -9.75 -1.08 -19.60
N GLN A 42 -11.04 -1.46 -19.61
CA GLN A 42 -11.74 -1.97 -20.79
C GLN A 42 -12.00 -0.88 -21.85
N HIS A 43 -11.97 0.40 -21.48
CA HIS A 43 -12.17 1.52 -22.39
C HIS A 43 -10.85 2.30 -22.51
N ASP A 44 -10.08 2.00 -23.54
CA ASP A 44 -8.99 2.82 -24.08
C ASP A 44 -7.93 3.35 -23.09
N ALA A 45 -7.01 2.47 -22.73
CA ALA A 45 -5.66 2.80 -22.23
C ALA A 45 -5.57 3.70 -20.96
N LEU A 46 -4.49 3.57 -20.19
CA LEU A 46 -4.23 4.43 -19.02
C LEU A 46 -3.83 5.88 -19.44
N LEU A 47 -4.59 6.52 -20.33
CA LEU A 47 -4.13 7.60 -21.21
C LEU A 47 -4.62 9.01 -20.84
N ALA A 48 -5.20 9.20 -19.66
CA ALA A 48 -5.39 10.55 -19.10
C ALA A 48 -5.11 10.55 -17.59
N PRO A 49 -3.85 10.79 -17.14
CA PRO A 49 -3.46 10.64 -15.74
C PRO A 49 -4.41 11.39 -14.82
N ARG A 50 -4.72 12.67 -15.08
CA ARG A 50 -5.56 13.45 -14.15
C ARG A 50 -7.02 13.02 -14.07
N LYS A 51 -7.66 12.63 -15.19
CA LYS A 51 -9.08 12.28 -15.18
C LYS A 51 -9.31 10.97 -14.42
N TYR A 52 -8.48 9.98 -14.70
CA TYR A 52 -8.54 8.68 -14.04
C TYR A 52 -8.14 8.75 -12.56
N LEU A 53 -7.11 9.54 -12.23
CA LEU A 53 -6.73 9.80 -10.83
C LEU A 53 -7.91 10.41 -10.04
N ARG A 54 -8.63 11.36 -10.65
CA ARG A 54 -9.85 11.95 -10.06
C ARG A 54 -10.99 10.95 -9.94
N GLU A 55 -11.18 10.06 -10.92
CA GLU A 55 -12.20 9.01 -10.86
C GLU A 55 -11.91 8.01 -9.73
N LEU A 56 -10.67 7.51 -9.63
CA LEU A 56 -10.27 6.61 -8.54
C LEU A 56 -10.41 7.28 -7.16
N TYR A 57 -10.09 8.57 -7.06
CA TYR A 57 -10.32 9.35 -5.86
C TYR A 57 -11.82 9.52 -5.54
N ALA A 58 -12.63 9.89 -6.54
CA ALA A 58 -14.07 10.09 -6.39
C ALA A 58 -14.80 8.80 -5.95
N HIS A 59 -14.34 7.64 -6.40
CA HIS A 59 -14.84 6.35 -5.94
C HIS A 59 -14.30 5.93 -4.56
N GLY A 60 -13.42 6.72 -3.95
CA GLY A 60 -12.88 6.48 -2.60
C GLY A 60 -11.80 5.40 -2.52
N PHE A 61 -11.20 4.99 -3.64
CA PHE A 61 -10.17 3.95 -3.66
C PHE A 61 -8.79 4.44 -3.20
N ILE A 62 -8.53 5.75 -3.27
CA ILE A 62 -7.23 6.37 -2.96
C ILE A 62 -7.42 7.47 -1.92
N ARG A 63 -7.92 7.10 -0.74
CA ARG A 63 -7.99 8.03 0.40
C ARG A 63 -6.68 7.94 1.19
N GLU A 64 -5.91 9.01 1.16
CA GLU A 64 -4.62 9.12 1.85
C GLU A 64 -4.66 10.35 2.77
N GLU A 65 -4.17 10.21 4.02
CA GLU A 65 -4.26 11.28 5.03
C GLU A 65 -3.66 12.61 4.54
N GLY A 66 -2.52 12.57 3.85
CA GLY A 66 -1.90 13.77 3.27
C GLY A 66 -2.70 14.40 2.14
N LEU A 67 -3.49 13.62 1.39
CA LEU A 67 -4.38 14.15 0.36
C LEU A 67 -5.63 14.78 0.98
N GLU A 68 -6.24 14.12 1.99
CA GLU A 68 -7.44 14.61 2.67
C GLU A 68 -7.17 15.87 3.52
N THR A 69 -5.95 15.99 4.07
CA THR A 69 -5.52 17.17 4.86
C THR A 69 -4.97 18.30 3.99
N GLY A 70 -4.83 18.10 2.68
CA GLY A 70 -4.28 19.09 1.75
C GLY A 70 -2.76 19.26 1.83
N LEU A 71 -2.04 18.33 2.48
CA LEU A 71 -0.57 18.33 2.52
C LEU A 71 0.05 18.22 1.12
N PHE A 72 -0.61 17.51 0.21
CA PHE A 72 -0.26 17.42 -1.21
C PHE A 72 -1.51 17.31 -2.09
N THR A 73 -1.35 17.53 -3.40
CA THR A 73 -2.43 17.38 -4.38
C THR A 73 -2.14 16.21 -5.32
N LEU A 74 -3.19 15.50 -5.75
CA LEU A 74 -3.07 14.38 -6.67
C LEU A 74 -3.00 14.88 -8.14
N SER A 75 -1.81 15.27 -8.58
CA SER A 75 -1.58 15.77 -9.95
C SER A 75 -0.94 14.74 -10.87
N ARG A 76 -0.10 13.87 -10.33
CA ARG A 76 0.65 12.81 -11.01
C ARG A 76 0.53 11.51 -10.22
N GLU A 77 0.80 10.39 -10.88
CA GLU A 77 0.81 9.07 -10.25
C GLU A 77 1.75 8.98 -9.05
N ILE A 78 2.96 9.56 -9.17
CA ILE A 78 3.98 9.59 -8.13
C ILE A 78 3.59 10.40 -6.88
N ASP A 79 2.52 11.20 -6.96
CA ASP A 79 2.02 11.94 -5.82
C ASP A 79 1.22 11.02 -4.87
N SER A 80 0.95 9.75 -5.24
CA SER A 80 0.30 8.74 -4.41
C SER A 80 1.12 7.45 -4.35
N LEU A 81 1.35 6.99 -3.13
CA LEU A 81 2.05 5.74 -2.85
C LEU A 81 1.28 4.54 -3.39
N ALA A 82 -0.05 4.55 -3.21
CA ALA A 82 -0.94 3.47 -3.62
C ALA A 82 -0.94 3.29 -5.14
N LEU A 83 -0.92 4.40 -5.89
CA LEU A 83 -0.90 4.39 -7.34
C LEU A 83 0.44 3.93 -7.91
N THR A 84 1.53 4.45 -7.37
CA THR A 84 2.89 4.02 -7.73
C THR A 84 3.06 2.51 -7.47
N THR A 85 2.56 2.03 -6.33
CA THR A 85 2.55 0.61 -5.97
C THR A 85 1.72 -0.21 -6.96
N LEU A 86 0.52 0.26 -7.32
CA LEU A 86 -0.36 -0.40 -8.28
C LEU A 86 0.30 -0.53 -9.65
N HIS A 87 0.88 0.55 -10.17
CA HIS A 87 1.59 0.56 -11.45
C HIS A 87 2.73 -0.46 -11.45
N GLN A 88 3.60 -0.40 -10.44
CA GLN A 88 4.76 -1.27 -10.35
C GLN A 88 4.34 -2.74 -10.21
N THR A 89 3.37 -3.04 -9.34
CA THR A 89 2.86 -4.39 -9.12
C THR A 89 2.21 -4.96 -10.38
N THR A 90 1.41 -4.16 -11.10
CA THR A 90 0.75 -4.57 -12.35
C THR A 90 1.77 -4.92 -13.44
N ARG A 91 2.85 -4.15 -13.53
CA ARG A 91 3.96 -4.43 -14.45
C ARG A 91 4.75 -5.66 -14.04
N LEU A 92 5.11 -5.79 -12.76
CA LEU A 92 5.82 -6.96 -12.25
C LEU A 92 5.01 -8.25 -12.46
N ALA A 93 3.69 -8.20 -12.26
CA ALA A 93 2.78 -9.33 -12.45
C ALA A 93 2.62 -9.74 -13.94
N GLY A 94 3.10 -8.91 -14.87
CA GLY A 94 2.93 -9.10 -16.30
C GLY A 94 1.50 -8.83 -16.78
N LEU A 95 0.69 -8.12 -16.00
CA LEU A 95 -0.68 -7.75 -16.36
C LEU A 95 -0.68 -6.58 -17.35
N ALA A 96 0.28 -5.68 -17.24
CA ALA A 96 0.46 -4.57 -18.17
C ALA A 96 1.94 -4.37 -18.54
N ARG A 97 2.18 -3.72 -19.67
CA ARG A 97 3.51 -3.37 -20.18
C ARG A 97 3.54 -1.90 -20.58
N LEU A 98 4.71 -1.28 -20.49
CA LEU A 98 4.92 0.08 -20.98
C LEU A 98 5.29 0.02 -22.47
N ALA A 99 4.56 0.74 -23.32
CA ALA A 99 4.87 0.89 -24.73
C ALA A 99 4.66 2.35 -25.15
N ARG A 100 5.70 3.00 -25.69
CA ARG A 100 5.67 4.42 -26.11
C ARG A 100 5.15 5.38 -25.03
N GLY A 101 5.49 5.13 -23.76
CA GLY A 101 5.01 5.93 -22.62
C GLY A 101 3.59 5.60 -22.13
N HIS A 102 2.93 4.60 -22.72
CA HIS A 102 1.59 4.17 -22.35
C HIS A 102 1.60 2.81 -21.65
N LEU A 103 0.82 2.67 -20.58
CA LEU A 103 0.60 1.40 -19.93
C LEU A 103 -0.51 0.64 -20.69
N LEU A 104 -0.14 -0.47 -21.32
CA LEU A 104 -1.02 -1.31 -22.12
C LEU A 104 -1.24 -2.65 -21.44
N LEU A 105 -2.47 -3.13 -21.46
CA LEU A 105 -2.82 -4.45 -20.94
C LEU A 105 -2.16 -5.54 -21.80
N THR A 106 -1.63 -6.58 -21.16
CA THR A 106 -1.14 -7.77 -21.87
C THR A 106 -2.29 -8.73 -22.14
N LYS A 107 -2.09 -9.72 -23.01
CA LYS A 107 -3.07 -10.80 -23.22
C LYS A 107 -3.44 -11.50 -21.90
N LYS A 108 -2.43 -11.73 -21.03
CA LYS A 108 -2.62 -12.27 -19.68
C LYS A 108 -3.49 -11.35 -18.83
N GLY A 109 -3.21 -10.06 -18.85
CA GLY A 109 -4.02 -9.05 -18.16
C GLY A 109 -5.47 -9.07 -18.62
N SER A 110 -5.71 -9.10 -19.94
CA SER A 110 -7.05 -9.15 -20.52
C SER A 110 -7.82 -10.42 -20.12
N GLN A 111 -7.15 -11.57 -20.09
CA GLN A 111 -7.78 -12.83 -19.68
C GLN A 111 -8.17 -12.85 -18.20
N LEU A 112 -7.31 -12.30 -17.34
CA LEU A 112 -7.54 -12.29 -15.89
C LEU A 112 -8.55 -11.23 -15.44
N LEU A 113 -9.07 -10.41 -16.35
CA LEU A 113 -10.15 -9.46 -16.07
C LEU A 113 -11.53 -10.10 -15.98
N ASP A 114 -11.69 -11.31 -16.51
CA ASP A 114 -12.94 -12.05 -16.40
C ASP A 114 -13.29 -12.25 -14.90
N PRO A 115 -14.52 -11.91 -14.46
CA PRO A 115 -14.97 -12.16 -13.09
C PRO A 115 -14.76 -13.60 -12.61
N ALA A 116 -14.83 -14.59 -13.49
CA ALA A 116 -14.55 -15.99 -13.17
C ALA A 116 -13.06 -16.24 -12.81
N GLN A 117 -12.15 -15.41 -13.31
CA GLN A 117 -10.72 -15.49 -13.05
C GLN A 117 -10.27 -14.70 -11.82
N ARG A 118 -11.22 -14.12 -11.07
CA ARG A 118 -10.93 -13.28 -9.91
C ARG A 118 -10.03 -13.93 -8.85
N PRO A 119 -10.21 -15.22 -8.48
CA PRO A 119 -9.30 -15.88 -7.53
C PRO A 119 -7.86 -15.99 -8.06
N ALA A 120 -7.70 -16.24 -9.36
CA ALA A 120 -6.39 -16.32 -10.01
C ALA A 120 -5.72 -14.95 -10.09
N LEU A 121 -6.48 -13.90 -10.45
CA LEU A 121 -6.01 -12.52 -10.45
C LEU A 121 -5.55 -12.09 -9.06
N TRP A 122 -6.37 -12.35 -8.03
CA TRP A 122 -6.04 -12.05 -6.64
C TRP A 122 -4.75 -12.75 -6.20
N SER A 123 -4.63 -14.06 -6.46
CA SER A 123 -3.46 -14.85 -6.07
C SER A 123 -2.19 -14.33 -6.74
N LEU A 124 -2.26 -13.99 -8.04
CA LEU A 124 -1.14 -13.44 -8.78
C LEU A 124 -0.69 -12.08 -8.21
N VAL A 125 -1.64 -11.18 -7.94
CA VAL A 125 -1.31 -9.85 -7.44
C VAL A 125 -0.80 -9.90 -6.02
N LEU A 126 -1.42 -10.70 -5.14
CA LEU A 126 -0.95 -10.89 -3.77
C LEU A 126 0.48 -11.43 -3.78
N HIS A 127 0.74 -12.51 -4.51
CA HIS A 127 2.08 -13.09 -4.62
C HIS A 127 3.11 -12.09 -5.19
N THR A 128 2.74 -11.36 -6.25
CA THR A 128 3.64 -10.36 -6.84
C THR A 128 3.97 -9.25 -5.84
N PHE A 129 2.96 -8.74 -5.13
CA PHE A 129 3.14 -7.69 -4.13
C PHE A 129 3.98 -8.16 -2.94
N THR A 130 3.78 -9.38 -2.46
CA THR A 130 4.48 -9.89 -1.26
C THR A 130 5.87 -10.43 -1.55
N SER A 131 6.13 -10.91 -2.77
CA SER A 131 7.36 -11.66 -3.08
C SER A 131 8.25 -11.02 -4.14
N ARG A 132 7.74 -10.09 -4.95
CA ARG A 132 8.49 -9.51 -6.09
C ARG A 132 8.62 -8.00 -6.02
N PHE A 133 7.63 -7.31 -5.47
CA PHE A 133 7.64 -5.87 -5.30
C PHE A 133 8.47 -5.47 -4.08
N THR A 134 9.49 -4.61 -4.24
CA THR A 134 10.38 -4.18 -3.15
C THR A 134 9.71 -3.17 -2.22
N TRP A 135 9.33 -3.59 -1.01
CA TRP A 135 8.60 -2.72 -0.06
C TRP A 135 9.45 -1.53 0.40
N ALA A 136 10.75 -1.73 0.58
CA ALA A 136 11.65 -0.67 1.03
C ALA A 136 11.79 0.51 0.07
N SER A 137 11.33 0.37 -1.18
CA SER A 137 11.26 1.52 -2.10
C SER A 137 10.30 2.62 -1.61
N HIS A 138 9.44 2.33 -0.64
CA HIS A 138 8.42 3.26 -0.13
C HIS A 138 8.65 3.71 1.32
N ASP A 139 9.53 3.05 2.10
CA ASP A 139 9.73 3.35 3.52
C ASP A 139 11.08 4.02 3.84
N GLY A 140 11.99 4.06 2.86
CA GLY A 140 13.31 4.70 2.99
C GLY A 140 14.29 3.94 3.88
N TYR A 141 13.96 2.74 4.37
CA TYR A 141 14.87 1.93 5.16
C TYR A 141 15.85 1.14 4.28
N PRO A 142 17.09 0.89 4.76
CA PRO A 142 18.13 0.27 3.96
C PRO A 142 17.93 -1.23 3.76
N CYS A 143 17.12 -1.88 4.61
CA CYS A 143 16.90 -3.31 4.53
C CYS A 143 15.65 -3.64 3.70
N PRO A 144 15.79 -4.15 2.45
CA PRO A 144 14.66 -4.37 1.56
C PRO A 144 13.70 -5.47 2.02
N MET A 145 14.16 -6.38 2.88
CA MET A 145 13.46 -7.62 3.17
C MET A 145 12.66 -7.61 4.47
N VAL A 146 12.80 -6.60 5.34
CA VAL A 146 12.19 -6.65 6.68
C VAL A 146 10.68 -6.75 6.59
N GLY A 147 10.02 -5.93 5.77
CA GLY A 147 8.56 -6.01 5.59
C GLY A 147 8.12 -7.30 4.88
N GLN A 148 8.87 -7.73 3.87
CA GLN A 148 8.54 -8.93 3.09
C GLN A 148 8.75 -10.23 3.87
N THR A 149 9.75 -10.31 4.75
CA THR A 149 10.11 -11.57 5.45
C THR A 149 8.95 -12.09 6.30
N GLY A 150 8.20 -11.21 6.95
CA GLY A 150 7.10 -11.56 7.84
C GLY A 150 5.76 -10.97 7.41
N TRP A 151 5.55 -10.73 6.11
CA TRP A 151 4.28 -10.18 5.61
C TRP A 151 3.09 -11.04 6.05
N ALA A 152 3.22 -12.37 5.95
CA ALA A 152 2.16 -13.32 6.31
C ALA A 152 1.92 -13.33 7.82
N TYR A 153 2.98 -13.20 8.62
CA TYR A 153 2.86 -13.07 10.07
C TYR A 153 2.16 -11.75 10.46
N SER A 154 2.43 -10.66 9.73
CA SER A 154 1.73 -9.39 9.92
C SER A 154 0.23 -9.53 9.64
N VAL A 155 -0.14 -10.21 8.54
CA VAL A 155 -1.54 -10.54 8.24
C VAL A 155 -2.16 -11.42 9.33
N TYR A 156 -1.42 -12.41 9.85
CA TYR A 156 -1.86 -13.23 10.97
C TYR A 156 -2.13 -12.41 12.23
N LEU A 157 -1.24 -11.48 12.60
CA LEU A 157 -1.46 -10.60 13.76
C LEU A 157 -2.70 -9.73 13.58
N LEU A 158 -2.95 -9.23 12.38
CA LEU A 158 -4.16 -8.46 12.07
C LEU A 158 -5.42 -9.33 12.13
N ALA A 159 -5.36 -10.57 11.63
CA ALA A 159 -6.48 -11.51 11.75
C ALA A 159 -6.77 -11.86 13.21
N ARG A 160 -5.73 -11.99 14.04
CA ARG A 160 -5.84 -12.38 15.45
C ARG A 160 -6.25 -11.23 16.37
N PHE A 161 -5.72 -10.03 16.17
CA PHE A 161 -5.85 -8.90 17.10
C PHE A 161 -6.56 -7.69 16.49
N GLY A 162 -6.78 -7.64 15.18
CA GLY A 162 -7.30 -6.47 14.47
C GLY A 162 -8.76 -6.14 14.69
N GLN A 163 -9.50 -6.95 15.47
CA GLN A 163 -10.85 -6.60 15.94
C GLN A 163 -10.83 -5.43 16.92
N GLN A 164 -9.71 -5.25 17.65
CA GLN A 164 -9.48 -4.13 18.55
C GLN A 164 -8.35 -3.25 18.02
N SER A 165 -8.46 -1.94 18.25
CA SER A 165 -7.40 -1.01 17.86
C SER A 165 -6.23 -1.16 18.82
N HIS A 166 -5.05 -1.42 18.28
CA HIS A 166 -3.81 -1.52 19.04
C HIS A 166 -2.78 -0.52 18.51
N PRO A 167 -1.90 0.03 19.37
CA PRO A 167 -0.84 0.93 18.93
C PRO A 167 0.17 0.18 18.05
N VAL A 168 0.82 0.87 17.12
CA VAL A 168 1.81 0.27 16.19
C VAL A 168 2.88 -0.54 16.93
N ARG A 169 3.34 -0.06 18.10
CA ARG A 169 4.32 -0.76 18.95
C ARG A 169 3.89 -2.19 19.35
N PHE A 170 2.59 -2.43 19.52
CA PHE A 170 2.07 -3.75 19.88
C PHE A 170 2.39 -4.78 18.80
N TYR A 171 2.13 -4.44 17.54
CA TYR A 171 2.42 -5.29 16.40
C TYR A 171 3.93 -5.41 16.16
N ALA A 172 4.67 -4.31 16.29
CA ALA A 172 6.13 -4.30 16.13
C ALA A 172 6.82 -5.25 17.14
N VAL A 173 6.40 -5.24 18.41
CA VAL A 173 6.96 -6.13 19.44
C VAL A 173 6.67 -7.61 19.12
N HIS A 174 5.47 -7.95 18.64
CA HIS A 174 5.17 -9.32 18.21
C HIS A 174 6.02 -9.74 17.03
N TYR A 175 6.16 -8.86 16.03
CA TYR A 175 6.99 -9.08 14.87
C TYR A 175 8.45 -9.33 15.24
N GLN A 176 9.03 -8.47 16.08
CA GLN A 176 10.41 -8.59 16.52
C GLN A 176 10.66 -9.86 17.33
N ARG A 177 9.69 -10.30 18.16
CA ARG A 177 9.78 -11.57 18.88
C ARG A 177 9.77 -12.78 17.94
N ALA A 178 9.00 -12.73 16.85
CA ALA A 178 8.93 -13.80 15.88
C ALA A 178 10.15 -13.84 14.94
N PHE A 179 10.71 -12.67 14.61
CA PHE A 179 11.84 -12.55 13.68
C PHE A 179 12.98 -11.71 14.27
N PRO A 180 13.62 -12.14 15.38
CA PRO A 180 14.64 -11.33 16.05
C PRO A 180 15.86 -11.03 15.16
N PHE A 181 16.15 -11.91 14.20
CA PHE A 181 17.25 -11.76 13.26
C PHE A 181 17.11 -10.54 12.32
N VAL A 182 15.90 -9.99 12.14
CA VAL A 182 15.71 -8.83 11.25
C VAL A 182 16.43 -7.59 11.75
N LEU A 183 16.68 -7.50 13.07
CA LEU A 183 17.41 -6.41 13.71
C LEU A 183 18.88 -6.36 13.30
N ALA A 184 19.47 -7.50 12.93
CA ALA A 184 20.85 -7.55 12.44
C ALA A 184 21.05 -6.72 11.17
N ASN A 185 19.98 -6.39 10.44
CA ASN A 185 20.04 -5.55 9.25
C ASN A 185 19.97 -4.05 9.54
N PHE A 186 19.80 -3.64 10.80
CA PHE A 186 19.72 -2.24 11.22
C PHE A 186 20.92 -1.88 12.12
N THR A 187 22.13 -1.97 11.55
CA THR A 187 23.38 -1.61 12.23
C THR A 187 23.67 -0.10 12.20
N ASP A 188 22.97 0.64 11.34
CA ASP A 188 23.15 2.07 11.16
C ASP A 188 22.45 2.86 12.27
N ALA A 189 23.26 3.66 12.97
CA ALA A 189 22.85 4.60 14.01
C ALA A 189 21.84 5.66 13.54
N ALA A 190 21.64 5.87 12.24
CA ALA A 190 20.64 6.79 11.69
C ALA A 190 19.19 6.30 11.92
N TYR A 191 18.98 4.99 12.08
CA TYR A 191 17.66 4.41 12.31
C TYR A 191 17.53 3.99 13.77
N ARG A 192 16.92 4.84 14.59
CA ARG A 192 16.65 4.56 16.02
C ARG A 192 15.17 4.72 16.31
N THR A 193 14.67 3.91 17.24
CA THR A 193 13.39 4.19 17.90
C THR A 193 13.49 5.57 18.57
N PRO A 194 12.52 6.47 18.37
CA PRO A 194 12.48 7.74 19.09
C PRO A 194 12.63 7.48 20.59
N LEU A 195 13.52 8.22 21.25
CA LEU A 195 13.59 8.22 22.70
C LEU A 195 12.26 8.80 23.22
N GLU A 196 11.58 8.05 24.08
CA GLU A 196 10.36 8.50 24.77
C GLU A 196 10.66 9.70 25.69
#